data_AF-A0A925QFS1-F1
#
_entry.id   AF-A0A925QFS1-F1
#
_cell.length_a   1.000
_cell.length_b   1.000
_cell.length_c   1.000
_cell.angle_alpha   90.00
_cell.angle_beta   90.00
_cell.angle_gamma   90.00
#
_symmetry.space_group_name_H-M   'P 1'
#
loop_
_entity.id
_entity.type
_entity.pdbx_description
1 polymer ?
#
loop_
_entity_poly.entity_id
_entity_poly.type
_entity_poly.pdbx_seq_one_letter_code
_entity_poly.pdbx_strand_id
1 'polypeptide(L)'
;MSRSDAIKLAKAEKGSYVVWLRVRDDGMSGKQSGTSDNLYIEYAVFAPLTAKIVTSGSTYPRNRNSVIPGRPTSTMEGDYYLNRAAREAADRILTKFSLHAPRRP
;
A
#
# COMPACT_ATOMS: atom_id res chain seq x y z
N MET A 1 -7.09 9.94 -6.98
CA MET A 1 -6.92 10.77 -5.75
C MET A 1 -5.44 11.06 -5.54
N SER A 2 -5.04 12.32 -5.55
CA SER A 2 -3.65 12.70 -5.35
C SER A 2 -3.30 12.78 -3.86
N ARG A 3 -2.00 12.76 -3.54
CA ARG A 3 -1.53 12.97 -2.17
C ARG A 3 -1.95 14.36 -1.64
N SER A 4 -1.99 15.36 -2.51
CA SER A 4 -2.43 16.72 -2.17
C SER A 4 -3.90 16.75 -1.77
N ASP A 5 -4.75 15.96 -2.41
CA ASP A 5 -6.17 15.85 -2.05
C ASP A 5 -6.34 15.20 -0.68
N ALA A 6 -5.55 14.16 -0.39
CA ALA A 6 -5.55 13.53 0.93
C ALA A 6 -5.10 14.49 2.04
N ILE A 7 -4.12 15.37 1.78
CA ILE A 7 -3.71 16.42 2.71
C ILE A 7 -4.84 17.42 2.96
N LYS A 8 -5.54 17.85 1.91
CA LYS A 8 -6.68 18.77 2.04
C LYS A 8 -7.79 18.14 2.89
N LEU A 9 -8.12 16.87 2.63
CA LEU A 9 -9.08 16.11 3.42
C LEU A 9 -8.64 16.00 4.88
N ALA A 10 -7.36 15.69 5.15
CA ALA A 10 -6.84 15.59 6.51
C ALA A 10 -6.93 16.91 7.29
N LYS A 11 -6.78 18.06 6.62
CA LYS A 11 -6.95 19.38 7.25
C LYS A 11 -8.42 19.72 7.50
N ALA A 12 -9.34 19.23 6.67
CA ALA A 12 -10.78 19.42 6.86
C ALA A 12 -11.35 18.51 7.95
N GLU A 13 -10.71 17.36 8.19
CA GLU A 13 -11.11 16.36 9.16
C GLU A 13 -10.74 16.77 10.59
N LYS A 14 -11.66 16.53 11.54
CA LYS A 14 -11.53 17.01 12.93
C LYS A 14 -11.14 15.92 13.93
N GLY A 15 -11.48 14.67 13.64
CA GLY A 15 -11.26 13.56 14.58
C GLY A 15 -10.62 12.33 13.97
N SER A 16 -10.64 12.20 12.64
CA SER A 16 -10.19 10.98 11.95
C SER A 16 -8.84 11.16 11.25
N TYR A 17 -8.03 10.11 11.28
CA TYR A 17 -6.82 10.05 10.46
C TYR A 17 -7.21 9.78 9.00
N VAL A 18 -6.50 10.42 8.07
CA VAL A 18 -6.70 10.17 6.64
C VAL A 18 -5.58 9.26 6.15
N VAL A 19 -5.95 8.10 5.64
CA VAL A 19 -5.03 7.15 5.01
C VAL A 19 -5.06 7.37 3.50
N TRP A 20 -3.90 7.67 2.94
CA TRP A 20 -3.69 7.71 1.49
C TRP A 20 -2.94 6.46 1.06
N LEU A 21 -3.51 5.74 0.09
CA LEU A 21 -2.95 4.53 -0.49
C LEU A 21 -2.88 4.71 -2.01
N ARG A 22 -1.74 4.33 -2.59
CA ARG A 22 -1.53 4.36 -4.04
C ARG A 22 -0.77 3.12 -4.49
N VAL A 23 -1.36 2.39 -5.42
CA VAL A 23 -0.65 1.34 -6.17
C VAL A 23 0.15 2.01 -7.28
N ARG A 24 1.44 1.67 -7.39
CA ARG A 24 2.33 2.12 -8.45
C ARG A 24 3.00 0.93 -9.12
N ASP A 25 3.39 1.12 -10.38
CA ASP A 25 4.24 0.20 -11.13
C ASP A 25 5.67 0.78 -11.14
N ASP A 26 6.65 -0.02 -10.73
CA ASP A 26 8.08 0.27 -10.85
C ASP A 26 8.54 -0.07 -12.28
N GLY A 27 8.15 0.77 -13.24
CA GLY A 27 8.47 0.61 -14.65
C GLY A 27 9.92 0.89 -15.02
N MET A 28 10.87 0.90 -14.08
CA MET A 28 12.28 1.22 -14.37
C MET A 28 13.06 0.09 -15.06
N SER A 29 12.51 -1.11 -15.19
CA SER A 29 13.09 -2.13 -16.07
C SER A 29 12.41 -2.06 -17.43
N GLY A 30 13.18 -1.94 -18.51
CA GLY A 30 12.71 -2.08 -19.91
C GLY A 30 12.16 -3.46 -20.28
N LYS A 31 11.52 -4.16 -19.32
CA LYS A 31 10.81 -5.42 -19.48
C LYS A 31 9.31 -5.12 -19.38
N GLN A 32 8.66 -5.21 -20.53
CA GLN A 32 7.23 -5.42 -20.77
C GLN A 32 6.30 -5.03 -19.61
N SER A 33 5.72 -3.82 -19.69
CA SER A 33 4.56 -3.41 -18.87
C SER A 33 3.50 -4.51 -18.89
N GLY A 34 3.10 -4.98 -17.71
CA GLY A 34 2.07 -6.01 -17.56
C GLY A 34 2.42 -7.18 -16.65
N THR A 35 3.64 -7.25 -16.10
CA THR A 35 4.01 -8.28 -15.13
C THR A 35 3.78 -7.75 -13.71
N SER A 36 2.94 -8.41 -12.92
CA SER A 36 2.54 -8.01 -11.56
C SER A 36 3.71 -7.91 -10.55
N ASP A 37 4.89 -8.40 -10.92
CA ASP A 37 6.12 -8.38 -10.10
C ASP A 37 6.69 -6.96 -9.88
N ASN A 38 6.30 -5.96 -10.68
CA ASN A 38 6.79 -4.57 -10.53
C ASN A 38 5.83 -3.65 -9.77
N LEU A 39 4.67 -4.15 -9.33
CA LEU A 39 3.71 -3.33 -8.59
C LEU A 39 4.20 -3.09 -7.16
N TYR A 40 3.91 -1.94 -6.56
CA TYR A 40 4.08 -1.70 -5.13
C TYR A 40 2.98 -0.79 -4.60
N ILE A 41 2.67 -0.94 -3.31
CA ILE A 41 1.70 -0.09 -2.62
C ILE A 41 2.47 0.93 -1.80
N GLU A 42 2.27 2.20 -2.11
CA GLU A 42 2.74 3.35 -1.33
C GLU A 42 1.61 3.82 -0.41
N TYR A 43 1.93 4.09 0.85
CA TYR A 43 0.95 4.60 1.82
C TYR A 43 1.50 5.78 2.63
N ALA A 44 0.60 6.66 3.05
CA ALA A 44 0.85 7.71 4.02
C ALA A 44 -0.39 7.94 4.88
N VAL A 45 -0.19 8.18 6.17
CA VAL A 45 -1.26 8.50 7.12
C VAL A 45 -1.06 9.90 7.66
N PHE A 46 -2.12 10.71 7.55
CA PHE A 46 -2.13 12.10 7.92
C PHE A 46 -2.98 12.32 9.17
N ALA A 47 -2.46 13.09 10.12
CA ALA A 47 -3.19 13.51 11.31
C ALA A 47 -4.28 14.54 10.97
N PRO A 48 -5.45 14.49 11.65
CA PRO A 48 -6.51 15.49 11.46
C PRO A 48 -6.00 16.89 11.80
N LEU A 49 -6.63 17.91 11.20
CA LEU A 49 -6.35 19.35 11.33
C LEU A 49 -4.98 19.82 10.81
N THR A 50 -3.92 19.09 11.12
CA THR A 50 -2.54 19.48 10.83
C THR A 50 -2.01 18.89 9.53
N ALA A 51 -2.59 17.77 9.07
CA ALA A 51 -2.07 16.92 8.01
C ALA A 51 -0.59 16.51 8.20
N LYS A 52 -0.11 16.48 9.45
CA LYS A 52 1.22 15.93 9.75
C LYS A 52 1.24 14.44 9.43
N ILE A 53 2.33 13.98 8.83
CA ILE A 53 2.51 12.56 8.51
C ILE A 53 2.80 11.81 9.81
N VAL A 54 1.93 10.88 10.16
CA VAL A 54 2.11 9.99 11.32
C VAL A 54 3.00 8.83 10.93
N THR A 55 2.76 8.25 9.75
CA THR A 55 3.55 7.16 9.20
C THR A 55 3.39 7.11 7.68
N SER A 56 4.40 6.59 7.01
CA SER A 56 4.38 6.35 5.58
C SER A 56 5.32 5.20 5.24
N GLY A 57 5.09 4.56 4.10
CA GLY A 57 5.96 3.49 3.63
C GLY A 57 5.51 2.91 2.31
N SER A 58 6.26 1.91 1.87
CA SER A 58 5.94 1.13 0.68
C SER A 58 5.99 -0.36 1.00
N THR A 59 5.06 -1.12 0.43
CA THR A 59 5.02 -2.58 0.51
C THR A 59 5.06 -3.16 -0.90
N TYR A 60 5.94 -4.13 -1.10
CA TYR A 60 6.14 -4.78 -2.38
C TYR A 60 5.51 -6.18 -2.33
N PRO A 61 4.67 -6.55 -3.32
CA PRO A 61 4.23 -7.91 -3.55
C PRO A 61 5.45 -8.73 -4.00
N ARG A 62 6.22 -9.26 -3.05
CA ARG A 62 7.35 -10.13 -3.36
C ARG A 62 6.86 -11.55 -3.57
N ASN A 63 6.98 -12.06 -4.79
CA ASN A 63 6.98 -13.50 -5.03
C ASN A 63 8.31 -14.08 -4.51
N ARG A 64 8.29 -14.73 -3.33
CA ARG A 64 9.49 -15.36 -2.74
C ARG A 64 10.03 -16.55 -3.56
N ASN A 65 9.31 -17.00 -4.60
CA ASN A 65 9.64 -18.20 -5.38
C ASN A 65 9.93 -17.94 -6.87
N SER A 66 9.99 -16.70 -7.36
CA SER A 66 10.31 -16.44 -8.77
C SER A 66 11.82 -16.41 -9.02
N VAL A 67 12.45 -17.58 -9.06
CA VAL A 67 13.83 -17.77 -9.56
C VAL A 67 13.83 -17.95 -11.10
N ILE A 68 12.69 -17.72 -11.78
CA ILE A 68 12.58 -17.88 -13.22
C ILE A 68 12.15 -16.55 -13.85
N PRO A 69 13.05 -15.82 -14.52
CA PRO A 69 12.68 -14.62 -15.25
C PRO A 69 11.77 -15.02 -16.42
N GLY A 70 10.51 -14.58 -16.40
CA GLY A 70 9.61 -14.69 -17.56
C GLY A 70 8.44 -15.67 -17.44
N ARG A 71 8.08 -16.16 -16.24
CA ARG A 71 6.77 -16.81 -16.09
C ARG A 71 5.67 -15.76 -15.91
N PRO A 72 4.63 -15.74 -16.76
CA PRO A 72 3.48 -14.89 -16.52
C PRO A 72 2.82 -15.38 -15.22
N THR A 73 2.94 -14.59 -14.15
CA THR A 73 2.16 -14.81 -12.94
C THR A 73 0.70 -14.69 -13.35
N SER A 74 -0.03 -15.80 -13.32
CA SER A 74 -1.47 -15.79 -13.56
C SER A 74 -2.10 -14.69 -12.70
N THR A 75 -3.08 -13.97 -13.23
CA THR A 75 -3.79 -12.88 -12.54
C THR A 75 -4.25 -13.28 -11.13
N MET A 76 -4.61 -14.55 -10.92
CA MET A 76 -4.92 -15.12 -9.61
C MET A 76 -3.76 -15.11 -8.59
N GLU A 77 -2.52 -15.36 -9.01
CA GLU A 77 -1.36 -15.27 -8.13
C GLU A 77 -0.95 -13.81 -7.87
N GLY A 78 -1.06 -12.95 -8.88
CA GLY A 78 -0.82 -11.50 -8.73
C GLY A 78 -1.73 -10.88 -7.68
N ASP A 79 -3.01 -11.25 -7.68
CA ASP A 79 -3.98 -10.81 -6.67
C ASP A 79 -3.61 -11.29 -5.26
N TYR A 80 -3.10 -12.51 -5.11
CA TYR A 80 -2.69 -13.03 -3.79
C TYR A 80 -1.52 -12.24 -3.19
N TYR A 81 -0.47 -11.97 -3.97
CA TYR A 81 0.69 -11.22 -3.48
C TYR A 81 0.36 -9.75 -3.22
N LEU A 82 -0.50 -9.14 -4.03
CA LEU A 82 -0.97 -7.79 -3.83
C LEU A 82 -1.86 -7.68 -2.57
N ASN A 83 -2.78 -8.62 -2.36
CA ASN A 83 -3.61 -8.69 -1.15
C ASN A 83 -2.75 -8.88 0.10
N ARG A 84 -1.70 -9.70 0.03
CA ARG A 84 -0.74 -9.85 1.12
C ARG A 84 0.00 -8.56 1.41
N ALA A 85 0.52 -7.87 0.38
CA ALA A 85 1.19 -6.59 0.56
C ALA A 85 0.26 -5.53 1.15
N ALA A 86 -1.01 -5.50 0.71
CA ALA A 86 -2.04 -4.62 1.27
C ALA A 86 -2.31 -4.92 2.75
N ARG A 87 -2.36 -6.21 3.13
CA ARG A 87 -2.51 -6.63 4.52
C ARG A 87 -1.32 -6.22 5.38
N GLU A 88 -0.09 -6.39 4.87
CA GLU A 88 1.12 -5.93 5.56
C GLU A 88 1.15 -4.41 5.74
N ALA A 89 0.68 -3.64 4.74
CA ALA A 89 0.54 -2.20 4.86
C ALA A 89 -0.49 -1.82 5.95
N ALA A 90 -1.64 -2.50 5.96
CA ALA A 90 -2.67 -2.32 6.98
C ALA A 90 -2.14 -2.64 8.39
N ASP A 91 -1.44 -3.76 8.57
CA ASP A 91 -0.86 -4.17 9.85
C ASP A 91 0.17 -3.15 10.37
N ARG A 92 1.01 -2.60 9.48
CA ARG A 92 1.98 -1.54 9.83
C ARG A 92 1.28 -0.26 10.27
N ILE A 93 0.20 0.12 9.58
CA ILE A 93 -0.62 1.27 9.95
C ILE A 93 -1.24 1.03 11.32
N LEU A 94 -1.93 -0.10 11.51
CA LEU A 94 -2.63 -0.45 12.75
C LEU A 94 -1.69 -0.53 13.96
N THR A 95 -0.51 -1.11 13.78
CA THR A 95 0.54 -1.19 14.83
C THR A 95 0.93 0.21 15.33
N LYS A 96 0.99 1.20 14.43
CA LYS A 96 1.32 2.59 14.81
C LYS A 96 0.20 3.28 15.61
N PHE A 97 -1.04 2.86 15.43
CA PHE A 97 -2.17 3.37 16.20
C PHE A 97 -2.44 2.59 17.48
N SER A 98 -1.65 1.55 17.79
CA SER A 98 -1.93 0.59 18.87
C SER A 98 -3.32 -0.05 18.76
N LEU A 99 -3.93 0.00 17.57
CA LEU A 99 -5.22 -0.59 17.28
C LEU A 99 -4.96 -2.03 16.85
N HIS A 100 -5.35 -3.01 17.66
CA HIS A 100 -5.32 -4.40 17.23
C HIS A 100 -6.38 -4.62 16.15
N ALA A 101 -6.03 -5.33 15.08
CA ALA A 101 -7.02 -5.80 14.11
C ALA A 101 -8.15 -6.53 14.87
N PRO A 102 -9.44 -6.30 14.53
CA PRO A 102 -10.54 -6.90 15.26
C PRO A 102 -10.38 -8.43 15.24
N ARG A 103 -10.27 -9.02 16.44
CA ARG A 103 -10.33 -10.48 16.61
C ARG A 103 -11.73 -10.91 16.14
N ARG A 104 -11.80 -11.73 15.09
CA ARG A 104 -13.08 -12.34 14.68
C ARG A 104 -13.61 -13.18 15.87
N PRO A 105 -14.91 -13.10 16.18
CA PRO A 105 -15.57 -14.02 17.10
C PRO A 105 -15.63 -15.44 16.51
#